data_AF-A0A956L3J7-F1
#
_entry.id   AF-A0A956L3J7-F1
#
_cell.length_a   1.000
_cell.length_b   1.000
_cell.length_c   1.000
_cell.angle_alpha   90.00
_cell.angle_beta   90.00
_cell.angle_gamma   90.00
#
_symmetry.space_group_name_H-M   'P 1'
#
loop_
_entity.id
_entity.type
_entity.pdbx_description
1 polymer ?
#
loop_
_entity_poly.entity_id
_entity_poly.type
_entity_poly.pdbx_seq_one_letter_code
_entity_poly.pdbx_strand_id
1 'polypeptide(L)'
;MDWLRMTSLALGVGLAAACQSNTIDLESDTDGDDTSDSPTSGSPTSGSPSSGSPTIGPDSTSDPDAGDVDTSDSDPSDTVDPDPDTGPVPVPDQPFLLAIDSVISPGQPIQGIVWLSGGGNTIDITLQWLSAETRTLIGDVYAYPDVALDPQGGFAWDTGVILLPAEANPFVPIDAVLSAAIQAAPEGEPYCGRVRGEVLDPINSSLEGSTHAITLVPSVDDLPANFLSACP
;
A
#
# COMPACT_ATOMS: atom_id res chain seq x y z
N MET A 1 31.85 -46.14 28.11
CA MET A 1 32.15 -46.05 26.67
C MET A 1 31.68 -44.68 26.24
N ASP A 2 32.63 -43.76 26.19
CA ASP A 2 32.43 -42.34 25.90
C ASP A 2 32.29 -42.08 24.39
N TRP A 3 31.98 -40.81 24.08
CA TRP A 3 31.96 -40.19 22.74
C TRP A 3 30.78 -40.58 21.82
N LEU A 4 30.22 -39.66 21.02
CA LEU A 4 30.61 -38.27 20.73
C LEU A 4 29.53 -37.26 21.15
N ARG A 5 29.97 -36.05 21.56
CA ARG A 5 29.15 -34.83 21.51
C ARG A 5 29.31 -34.21 20.13
N MET A 6 28.21 -33.95 19.42
CA MET A 6 28.23 -33.19 18.17
C MET A 6 27.89 -31.72 18.49
N THR A 7 28.88 -30.84 18.38
CA THR A 7 28.74 -29.41 18.67
C THR A 7 28.33 -28.68 17.39
N SER A 8 27.03 -28.43 17.21
CA SER A 8 26.56 -27.56 16.12
C SER A 8 26.84 -26.10 16.46
N LEU A 9 27.89 -25.56 15.84
CA LEU A 9 28.27 -24.16 15.96
C LEU A 9 27.44 -23.31 14.96
N ALA A 10 26.22 -22.93 15.33
CA ALA A 10 25.38 -22.06 14.52
C ALA A 10 25.82 -20.60 14.71
N LEU A 11 26.62 -20.09 13.76
CA LEU A 11 27.07 -18.70 13.72
C LEU A 11 25.95 -17.80 13.15
N GLY A 12 24.96 -17.48 13.97
CA GLY A 12 23.89 -16.54 13.61
C GLY A 12 24.42 -15.10 13.58
N VAL A 13 24.57 -14.54 12.38
CA VAL A 13 24.95 -13.13 12.19
C VAL A 13 23.82 -12.25 12.73
N GLY A 14 24.13 -11.41 13.72
CA GLY A 14 23.19 -10.43 14.25
C GLY A 14 22.99 -9.29 13.26
N LEU A 15 21.87 -9.31 12.53
CA LEU A 15 21.31 -8.12 11.92
C LEU A 15 20.30 -7.51 12.91
N ALA A 16 20.82 -6.81 13.92
CA ALA A 16 20.01 -5.94 14.75
C ALA A 16 19.69 -4.67 13.94
N ALA A 17 18.69 -4.76 13.07
CA ALA A 17 18.01 -3.56 12.59
C ALA A 17 17.47 -2.83 13.82
N ALA A 18 17.94 -1.61 14.04
CA ALA A 18 17.49 -0.80 15.16
C ALA A 18 16.10 -0.25 14.82
N CYS A 19 15.06 -1.06 15.09
CA CYS A 19 13.67 -0.66 14.92
C CYS A 19 13.38 0.56 15.79
N GLN A 20 13.35 1.74 15.19
CA GLN A 20 12.72 2.90 15.80
C GLN A 20 11.23 2.74 15.53
N SER A 21 10.48 2.28 16.54
CA SER A 21 9.03 2.37 16.54
C SER A 21 8.66 3.85 16.48
N ASN A 22 8.30 4.34 15.30
CA ASN A 22 7.62 5.64 15.13
C ASN A 22 6.18 5.50 15.64
N THR A 23 6.02 5.31 16.94
CA THR A 23 4.75 5.43 17.62
C THR A 23 4.45 6.92 17.75
N ILE A 24 3.44 7.41 17.03
CA ILE A 24 3.03 8.81 17.09
C ILE A 24 2.08 8.97 18.28
N ASP A 25 2.60 9.39 19.43
CA ASP A 25 1.75 9.91 20.52
C ASP A 25 1.18 11.28 20.08
N LEU A 26 -0.14 11.33 19.87
CA LEU A 26 -0.87 12.55 19.55
C LEU A 26 -1.08 13.38 20.83
N GLU A 27 -0.01 14.01 21.32
CA GLU A 27 -0.09 14.95 22.44
C GLU A 27 -0.80 16.25 21.99
N SER A 28 -2.04 16.44 22.47
CA SER A 28 -2.90 17.57 22.11
C SER A 28 -2.55 18.84 22.90
N ASP A 29 -1.37 19.41 22.66
CA ASP A 29 -0.97 20.68 23.27
C ASP A 29 -1.56 21.89 22.54
N THR A 30 -2.23 22.73 23.32
CA THR A 30 -2.91 23.96 22.89
C THR A 30 -2.06 25.18 23.28
N ASP A 31 -2.27 26.30 22.58
CA ASP A 31 -1.68 27.64 22.80
C ASP A 31 -0.22 27.86 22.34
N GLY A 32 -0.09 28.49 21.16
CA GLY A 32 1.17 28.94 20.57
C GLY A 32 0.96 30.09 19.57
N ASP A 33 0.73 31.30 20.08
CA ASP A 33 0.66 32.55 19.31
C ASP A 33 2.05 32.89 18.75
N ASP A 34 2.28 32.77 17.44
CA ASP A 34 3.41 33.45 16.82
C ASP A 34 3.26 33.88 15.35
N THR A 35 3.93 34.98 15.10
CA THR A 35 3.93 35.93 13.99
C THR A 35 4.13 35.38 12.57
N SER A 36 3.37 35.95 11.62
CA SER A 36 3.43 35.62 10.19
C SER A 36 4.55 36.36 9.44
N ASP A 37 5.55 35.63 8.95
CA ASP A 37 6.52 36.14 7.96
C ASP A 37 6.17 35.67 6.54
N SER A 38 6.10 36.61 5.59
CA SER A 38 5.67 36.34 4.21
C SER A 38 6.83 35.86 3.32
N PRO A 39 6.77 34.65 2.71
CA PRO A 39 7.77 34.25 1.72
C PRO A 39 7.61 35.04 0.42
N THR A 40 8.74 35.48 -0.15
CA THR A 40 8.79 36.26 -1.39
C THR A 40 8.61 35.36 -2.61
N SER A 41 7.72 35.72 -3.53
CA SER A 41 7.43 34.92 -4.74
C SER A 41 8.58 34.94 -5.75
N GLY A 42 9.20 33.78 -5.99
CA GLY A 42 10.10 33.56 -7.13
C GLY A 42 9.31 33.20 -8.39
N SER A 43 9.57 33.89 -9.51
CA SER A 43 8.96 33.53 -10.80
C SER A 43 9.66 32.31 -11.43
N PRO A 44 8.93 31.29 -11.89
CA PRO A 44 9.52 30.16 -12.60
C PRO A 44 9.94 30.55 -14.02
N THR A 45 11.19 30.25 -14.38
CA THR A 45 11.70 30.37 -15.76
C THR A 45 11.16 29.23 -16.62
N SER A 46 10.44 29.56 -17.69
CA SER A 46 9.86 28.59 -18.62
C SER A 46 10.91 27.99 -19.58
N GLY A 47 11.18 26.68 -19.42
CA GLY A 47 11.98 25.89 -20.36
C GLY A 47 11.10 25.26 -21.44
N SER A 48 11.44 25.46 -22.72
CA SER A 48 10.71 24.85 -23.84
C SER A 48 11.09 23.36 -24.01
N PRO A 49 10.13 22.43 -24.16
CA PRO A 49 10.43 21.05 -24.48
C PRO A 49 10.89 20.90 -25.94
N SER A 50 12.06 20.29 -26.15
CA SER A 50 12.58 19.97 -27.49
C SER A 50 11.92 18.69 -28.02
N SER A 51 11.20 18.79 -29.13
CA SER A 51 10.46 17.68 -29.74
C SER A 51 11.40 16.61 -30.32
N GLY A 52 11.46 15.44 -29.69
CA GLY A 52 12.17 14.26 -30.21
C GLY A 52 11.25 13.30 -30.95
N SER A 53 11.43 13.17 -32.27
CA SER A 53 10.98 12.05 -33.11
C SER A 53 12.26 11.43 -33.68
N PRO A 54 12.46 10.09 -33.71
CA PRO A 54 11.67 9.11 -34.49
C PRO A 54 11.38 7.83 -33.64
N THR A 55 10.94 6.65 -34.11
CA THR A 55 10.79 6.09 -35.47
C THR A 55 9.61 5.10 -35.48
N ILE A 56 8.99 4.84 -36.65
CA ILE A 56 8.15 3.66 -36.88
C ILE A 56 8.94 2.63 -37.69
N GLY A 57 9.16 1.44 -37.13
CA GLY A 57 9.73 0.29 -37.85
C GLY A 57 8.63 -0.60 -38.44
N PRO A 58 8.74 -1.06 -39.69
CA PRO A 58 7.73 -1.91 -40.33
C PRO A 58 7.88 -3.40 -40.00
N ASP A 59 6.73 -4.07 -39.99
CA ASP A 59 6.46 -5.46 -40.37
C ASP A 59 7.48 -6.56 -40.03
N SER A 60 7.00 -7.56 -39.29
CA SER A 60 7.44 -8.95 -39.44
C SER A 60 6.26 -9.89 -39.18
N THR A 61 5.43 -10.03 -40.21
CA THR A 61 4.47 -11.12 -40.36
C THR A 61 5.21 -12.46 -40.46
N SER A 62 4.82 -13.42 -39.62
CA SER A 62 5.19 -14.83 -39.76
C SER A 62 3.92 -15.68 -39.70
N ASP A 63 3.77 -16.53 -40.72
CA ASP A 63 2.58 -17.34 -41.02
C ASP A 63 2.35 -18.50 -40.01
N PRO A 64 1.17 -19.16 -40.05
CA PRO A 64 0.78 -20.19 -39.08
C PRO A 64 1.41 -21.55 -39.39
N ASP A 65 1.75 -22.31 -38.35
CA ASP A 65 2.06 -23.73 -38.46
C ASP A 65 0.91 -24.58 -37.92
N ALA A 66 0.26 -25.34 -38.80
CA ALA A 66 -0.87 -26.19 -38.49
C ALA A 66 -0.39 -27.62 -38.20
N GLY A 67 0.12 -27.83 -36.99
CA GLY A 67 0.57 -29.13 -36.51
C GLY A 67 -0.58 -29.99 -35.96
N ASP A 68 -1.19 -30.79 -36.84
CA ASP A 68 -2.14 -31.86 -36.47
C ASP A 68 -1.36 -33.09 -35.97
N VAL A 69 -1.54 -33.49 -34.70
CA VAL A 69 -0.96 -34.72 -34.13
C VAL A 69 -1.98 -35.40 -33.22
N ASP A 70 -2.24 -36.66 -33.53
CA ASP A 70 -3.32 -37.49 -32.98
C ASP A 70 -2.92 -38.28 -31.72
N THR A 71 -3.92 -38.58 -30.91
CA THR A 71 -4.07 -39.57 -29.82
C THR A 71 -2.87 -40.37 -29.25
N SER A 72 -2.74 -40.31 -27.92
CA SER A 72 -2.32 -41.38 -26.97
C SER A 72 -2.59 -40.84 -25.55
N ASP A 73 -3.67 -41.14 -24.82
CA ASP A 73 -4.13 -42.45 -24.30
C ASP A 73 -3.07 -43.20 -23.48
N SER A 74 -2.88 -42.83 -22.20
CA SER A 74 -2.62 -43.73 -21.06
C SER A 74 -2.45 -42.99 -19.71
N ASP A 75 -2.88 -43.68 -18.65
CA ASP A 75 -2.48 -43.57 -17.24
C ASP A 75 -3.05 -42.44 -16.34
N PRO A 76 -4.18 -42.69 -15.64
CA PRO A 76 -4.68 -41.87 -14.54
C PRO A 76 -4.06 -42.32 -13.20
N SER A 77 -2.81 -41.92 -12.94
CA SER A 77 -2.10 -42.27 -11.69
C SER A 77 -1.58 -41.02 -10.97
N ASP A 78 -2.28 -40.66 -9.89
CA ASP A 78 -1.82 -39.80 -8.77
C ASP A 78 -1.11 -38.47 -9.12
N THR A 79 -1.83 -37.55 -9.78
CA THR A 79 -1.68 -36.13 -9.41
C THR A 79 -2.25 -35.95 -8.01
N VAL A 80 -1.37 -35.99 -7.01
CA VAL A 80 -1.64 -35.40 -5.69
C VAL A 80 -1.94 -33.93 -5.93
N ASP A 81 -3.21 -33.57 -5.86
CA ASP A 81 -3.65 -32.18 -5.89
C ASP A 81 -2.96 -31.48 -4.71
N PRO A 82 -2.04 -30.53 -4.94
CA PRO A 82 -1.48 -29.75 -3.85
C PRO A 82 -2.58 -28.79 -3.44
N ASP A 83 -3.48 -29.25 -2.55
CA ASP A 83 -4.46 -28.43 -1.86
C ASP A 83 -3.74 -27.16 -1.41
N PRO A 84 -3.97 -26.01 -2.08
CA PRO A 84 -3.33 -24.78 -1.69
C PRO A 84 -4.09 -24.37 -0.45
N ASP A 85 -3.59 -24.84 0.70
CA ASP A 85 -3.98 -24.44 2.06
C ASP A 85 -3.61 -22.95 2.23
N THR A 86 -4.36 -22.16 1.47
CA THR A 86 -4.39 -20.72 1.39
C THR A 86 -5.10 -20.36 2.67
N GLY A 87 -4.30 -20.27 3.73
CA GLY A 87 -4.77 -20.21 5.11
C GLY A 87 -5.91 -19.20 5.25
N PRO A 88 -6.91 -19.50 6.10
CA PRO A 88 -8.26 -18.96 6.00
C PRO A 88 -8.27 -17.45 5.76
N VAL A 89 -8.58 -17.06 4.51
CA VAL A 89 -8.78 -15.66 4.13
C VAL A 89 -9.84 -15.09 5.08
N PRO A 90 -9.55 -13.99 5.79
CA PRO A 90 -10.43 -13.49 6.84
C PRO A 90 -11.89 -13.26 6.39
N VAL A 91 -12.79 -13.70 7.25
CA VAL A 91 -14.26 -13.72 7.12
C VAL A 91 -14.80 -12.29 7.38
N PRO A 92 -15.95 -11.86 6.80
CA PRO A 92 -16.07 -10.60 6.05
C PRO A 92 -16.20 -9.33 6.88
N ASP A 93 -16.10 -8.19 6.17
CA ASP A 93 -16.49 -6.84 6.57
C ASP A 93 -15.81 -6.28 7.83
N GLN A 94 -14.64 -6.82 8.20
CA GLN A 94 -13.83 -6.23 9.27
C GLN A 94 -13.14 -4.95 8.78
N PRO A 95 -13.22 -3.84 9.52
CA PRO A 95 -12.51 -2.61 9.18
C PRO A 95 -11.02 -2.72 9.52
N PHE A 96 -10.19 -2.20 8.63
CA PHE A 96 -8.76 -2.01 8.83
C PHE A 96 -8.45 -0.51 8.80
N LEU A 97 -7.62 -0.03 9.72
CA LEU A 97 -7.04 1.30 9.67
C LEU A 97 -5.85 1.28 8.68
N LEU A 98 -6.02 1.97 7.56
CA LEU A 98 -4.94 2.34 6.65
C LEU A 98 -4.29 3.63 7.17
N ALA A 99 -2.98 3.60 7.37
CA ALA A 99 -2.16 4.77 7.63
C ALA A 99 -1.06 4.85 6.56
N ILE A 100 -0.94 5.99 5.88
CA ILE A 100 0.08 6.26 4.85
C ILE A 100 1.03 7.32 5.38
N ASP A 101 2.26 6.91 5.71
CA ASP A 101 3.35 7.84 6.02
C ASP A 101 3.99 8.33 4.71
N SER A 102 3.79 9.62 4.41
CA SER A 102 4.17 10.19 3.12
C SER A 102 5.54 10.86 3.17
N VAL A 103 6.26 10.86 2.05
CA VAL A 103 7.48 11.68 1.89
C VAL A 103 7.20 13.19 1.88
N ILE A 104 5.92 13.60 1.80
CA ILE A 104 5.48 15.00 1.70
C ILE A 104 5.33 15.63 3.11
N SER A 105 4.73 14.89 4.05
CA SER A 105 4.78 15.20 5.49
C SER A 105 5.07 13.92 6.29
N PRO A 106 6.35 13.60 6.52
CA PRO A 106 6.76 12.43 7.30
C PRO A 106 6.33 12.55 8.76
N GLY A 107 5.77 11.47 9.32
CA GLY A 107 5.26 11.43 10.70
C GLY A 107 3.87 12.04 10.88
N GLN A 108 3.20 12.46 9.81
CA GLN A 108 1.80 12.91 9.82
C GLN A 108 1.00 12.08 8.81
N PRO A 109 0.57 10.86 9.18
CA PRO A 109 0.01 9.92 8.22
C PRO A 109 -1.38 10.35 7.73
N ILE A 110 -1.63 10.19 6.43
CA ILE A 110 -3.00 10.19 5.89
C ILE A 110 -3.68 8.93 6.45
N GLN A 111 -4.90 9.06 6.97
CA GLN A 111 -5.64 7.97 7.59
C GLN A 111 -6.94 7.68 6.84
N GLY A 112 -7.28 6.39 6.72
CA GLY A 112 -8.54 5.93 6.15
C GLY A 112 -8.95 4.58 6.74
N ILE A 113 -10.21 4.22 6.57
CA ILE A 113 -10.70 2.86 6.83
C ILE A 113 -10.79 2.12 5.51
N VAL A 114 -10.24 0.90 5.52
CA VAL A 114 -10.34 -0.06 4.44
C VAL A 114 -11.18 -1.24 4.92
N TRP A 115 -12.20 -1.61 4.16
CA TRP A 115 -12.91 -2.88 4.34
C TRP A 115 -12.46 -3.83 3.25
N LEU A 116 -12.09 -5.05 3.67
CA LEU A 116 -11.72 -6.14 2.79
C LEU A 116 -12.82 -7.19 2.82
N SER A 117 -13.31 -7.60 1.66
CA SER A 117 -14.28 -8.68 1.50
C SER A 117 -13.91 -9.54 0.27
N GLY A 118 -14.62 -10.65 0.07
CA GLY A 118 -14.30 -11.62 -0.99
C GLY A 118 -13.71 -12.93 -0.46
N GLY A 119 -12.95 -13.63 -1.29
CA GLY A 119 -12.36 -14.93 -0.95
C GLY A 119 -11.87 -15.71 -2.17
N GLY A 120 -10.93 -16.64 -1.93
CA GLY A 120 -10.18 -17.29 -3.00
C GLY A 120 -8.97 -16.45 -3.39
N ASN A 121 -8.81 -16.18 -4.69
CA ASN A 121 -7.62 -15.48 -5.24
C ASN A 121 -7.85 -13.98 -5.50
N THR A 122 -9.00 -13.43 -5.10
CA THR A 122 -9.34 -12.01 -5.23
C THR A 122 -10.02 -11.48 -3.97
N ILE A 123 -9.89 -10.19 -3.74
CA ILE A 123 -10.58 -9.42 -2.71
C ILE A 123 -11.22 -8.16 -3.31
N ASP A 124 -12.36 -7.76 -2.75
CA ASP A 124 -12.97 -6.46 -2.98
C ASP A 124 -12.50 -5.51 -1.87
N ILE A 125 -11.98 -4.35 -2.26
CA ILE A 125 -11.46 -3.33 -1.35
C ILE A 125 -12.40 -2.13 -1.36
N THR A 126 -12.88 -1.70 -0.20
CA THR A 126 -13.58 -0.41 -0.03
C THR A 126 -12.75 0.51 0.83
N LEU A 127 -12.55 1.77 0.43
CA LEU A 127 -11.78 2.80 1.12
C LEU A 127 -12.66 4.02 1.41
N GLN A 128 -12.60 4.54 2.64
CA GLN A 128 -13.10 5.87 2.99
C GLN A 128 -12.10 6.58 3.91
N TRP A 129 -11.93 7.89 3.73
CA TRP A 129 -10.97 8.68 4.49
C TRP A 129 -11.44 8.98 5.92
N LEU A 130 -10.49 9.23 6.81
CA LEU A 130 -10.72 9.73 8.17
C LEU A 130 -10.27 11.17 8.27
N SER A 131 -11.01 11.99 9.03
CA SER A 131 -10.52 13.31 9.43
C SER A 131 -9.21 13.18 10.24
N ALA A 132 -8.23 14.03 9.95
CA ALA A 132 -6.96 14.08 10.66
C ALA A 132 -7.12 14.49 12.15
N GLU A 133 -8.12 15.32 12.46
CA GLU A 133 -8.38 15.83 13.82
C GLU A 133 -9.30 14.89 14.61
N THR A 134 -10.51 14.60 14.08
CA THR A 134 -11.54 13.86 14.82
C THR A 134 -11.52 12.35 14.60
N ARG A 135 -10.76 11.88 13.60
CA ARG A 135 -10.71 10.46 13.16
C ARG A 135 -12.10 9.86 12.89
N THR A 136 -13.01 10.69 12.37
CA THR A 136 -14.33 10.28 11.87
C THR A 136 -14.30 10.08 10.35
N LEU A 137 -15.09 9.14 9.83
CA LEU A 137 -15.26 8.92 8.39
C LEU A 137 -15.75 10.18 7.66
N ILE A 138 -15.08 10.53 6.56
CA ILE A 138 -15.43 11.68 5.70
C ILE A 138 -15.19 11.37 4.21
N GLY A 139 -15.78 12.21 3.35
CA GLY A 139 -15.63 12.12 1.90
C GLY A 139 -16.35 10.92 1.28
N ASP A 140 -16.07 10.73 -0.02
CA ASP A 140 -16.64 9.64 -0.81
C ASP A 140 -16.09 8.27 -0.41
N VAL A 141 -16.85 7.23 -0.75
CA VAL A 141 -16.48 5.82 -0.59
C VAL A 141 -15.97 5.29 -1.93
N TYR A 142 -14.73 4.84 -1.97
CA TYR A 142 -14.09 4.28 -3.17
C TYR A 142 -14.11 2.76 -3.11
N ALA A 143 -14.48 2.10 -4.20
CA ALA A 143 -14.57 0.64 -4.28
C ALA A 143 -13.71 0.09 -5.43
N TYR A 144 -12.93 -0.94 -5.14
CA TYR A 144 -12.00 -1.60 -6.06
C TYR A 144 -12.31 -3.11 -6.04
N PRO A 145 -13.13 -3.60 -6.98
CA PRO A 145 -13.49 -5.01 -7.03
C PRO A 145 -12.37 -5.88 -7.63
N ASP A 146 -12.41 -7.18 -7.37
CA ASP A 146 -11.58 -8.20 -8.01
C ASP A 146 -10.05 -7.96 -7.92
N VAL A 147 -9.56 -7.35 -6.83
CA VAL A 147 -8.11 -7.13 -6.62
C VAL A 147 -7.44 -8.47 -6.36
N ALA A 148 -6.47 -8.83 -7.20
CA ALA A 148 -5.80 -10.12 -7.12
C ALA A 148 -4.90 -10.25 -5.88
N LEU A 149 -5.01 -11.39 -5.21
CA LEU A 149 -4.08 -11.85 -4.18
C LEU A 149 -2.88 -12.57 -4.81
N ASP A 150 -1.70 -12.38 -4.22
CA ASP A 150 -0.52 -13.20 -4.48
C ASP A 150 -0.55 -14.51 -3.66
N PRO A 151 0.32 -15.50 -3.95
CA PRO A 151 0.35 -16.78 -3.23
C PRO A 151 0.74 -16.70 -1.76
N GLN A 152 1.16 -15.53 -1.27
CA GLN A 152 1.48 -15.26 0.13
C GLN A 152 0.30 -14.57 0.86
N GLY A 153 -0.75 -14.15 0.15
CA GLY A 153 -1.86 -13.36 0.69
C GLY A 153 -1.65 -11.85 0.62
N GLY A 154 -0.59 -11.39 -0.04
CA GLY A 154 -0.39 -9.99 -0.37
C GLY A 154 -1.23 -9.54 -1.56
N PHE A 155 -1.37 -8.24 -1.74
CA PHE A 155 -2.12 -7.64 -2.84
C PHE A 155 -1.55 -6.29 -3.22
N ALA A 156 -1.84 -5.85 -4.44
CA ALA A 156 -1.54 -4.50 -4.89
C ALA A 156 -2.76 -3.91 -5.59
N TRP A 157 -3.14 -2.69 -5.22
CA TRP A 157 -4.21 -1.95 -5.88
C TRP A 157 -3.75 -0.54 -6.26
N ASP A 158 -4.32 -0.05 -7.36
CA ASP A 158 -4.17 1.33 -7.82
C ASP A 158 -5.49 2.05 -7.50
N THR A 159 -5.42 3.18 -6.81
CA THR A 159 -6.62 3.97 -6.49
C THR A 159 -7.25 4.62 -7.72
N GLY A 160 -6.53 4.67 -8.85
CA GLY A 160 -6.80 5.66 -9.89
C GLY A 160 -6.62 7.07 -9.32
N VAL A 161 -7.39 8.03 -9.82
CA VAL A 161 -7.39 9.42 -9.31
C VAL A 161 -8.55 9.58 -8.33
N ILE A 162 -8.25 9.95 -7.08
CA ILE A 162 -9.21 10.12 -5.99
C ILE A 162 -9.03 11.48 -5.29
N LEU A 163 -10.10 11.93 -4.64
CA LEU A 163 -10.12 13.12 -3.80
C LEU A 163 -9.75 12.74 -2.36
N LEU A 164 -8.81 13.48 -1.78
CA LEU A 164 -8.52 13.53 -0.35
C LEU A 164 -9.14 14.85 0.19
N PRO A 165 -10.23 14.79 0.97
CA PRO A 165 -10.86 15.99 1.53
C PRO A 165 -9.90 16.79 2.41
N ALA A 166 -10.10 18.12 2.44
CA ALA A 166 -9.31 19.04 3.27
C ALA A 166 -9.17 18.60 4.73
N GLU A 167 -10.23 18.04 5.33
CA GLU A 167 -10.23 17.61 6.73
C GLU A 167 -9.50 16.27 6.97
N ALA A 168 -9.19 15.51 5.92
CA ALA A 168 -8.33 14.31 5.94
C ALA A 168 -6.90 14.59 5.50
N ASN A 169 -6.61 15.80 5.00
CA ASN A 169 -5.31 16.18 4.45
C ASN A 169 -4.40 16.74 5.57
N PRO A 170 -3.36 16.02 6.03
CA PRO A 170 -2.46 16.52 7.06
C PRO A 170 -1.46 17.55 6.52
N PHE A 171 -1.34 17.71 5.19
CA PHE A 171 -0.32 18.57 4.58
C PHE A 171 -0.76 20.03 4.53
N VAL A 172 -2.00 20.26 4.12
CA VAL A 172 -2.60 21.57 3.89
C VAL A 172 -4.11 21.49 4.10
N PRO A 173 -4.77 22.51 4.70
CA PRO A 173 -6.21 22.50 4.97
C PRO A 173 -7.04 22.84 3.71
N ILE A 174 -6.76 22.15 2.61
CA ILE A 174 -7.48 22.22 1.34
C ILE A 174 -7.54 20.81 0.72
N ASP A 175 -8.57 20.58 -0.10
CA ASP A 175 -8.70 19.32 -0.84
C ASP A 175 -7.45 19.05 -1.67
N ALA A 176 -7.03 17.78 -1.71
CA ALA A 176 -5.97 17.32 -2.58
C ALA A 176 -6.50 16.26 -3.55
N VAL A 177 -6.00 16.28 -4.77
CA VAL A 177 -6.27 15.23 -5.78
C VAL A 177 -5.02 14.38 -5.85
N LEU A 178 -5.15 13.07 -5.65
CA LEU A 178 -4.02 12.15 -5.65
C LEU A 178 -4.31 10.87 -6.43
N SER A 179 -3.24 10.21 -6.86
CA SER A 179 -3.26 8.84 -7.34
C SER A 179 -2.21 8.03 -6.59
N ALA A 180 -2.60 6.87 -6.07
CA ALA A 180 -1.75 6.03 -5.25
C ALA A 180 -1.81 4.55 -5.70
N ALA A 181 -0.64 3.96 -5.93
CA ALA A 181 -0.49 2.52 -6.05
C ALA A 181 0.05 1.99 -4.72
N ILE A 182 -0.73 1.12 -4.07
CA ILE A 182 -0.48 0.59 -2.72
C ILE A 182 -0.17 -0.89 -2.85
N GLN A 183 1.00 -1.32 -2.35
CA GLN A 183 1.43 -2.72 -2.35
C GLN A 183 1.46 -3.24 -0.91
N ALA A 184 0.44 -4.00 -0.52
CA ALA A 184 0.28 -4.59 0.80
C ALA A 184 0.87 -6.01 0.83
N ALA A 185 1.97 -6.20 1.57
CA ALA A 185 2.54 -7.51 1.87
C ALA A 185 2.13 -7.94 3.30
N PRO A 186 1.83 -9.24 3.52
CA PRO A 186 1.53 -9.75 4.85
C PRO A 186 2.83 -10.02 5.60
N GLU A 187 3.30 -9.02 6.36
CA GLU A 187 4.47 -9.14 7.25
C GLU A 187 4.06 -9.53 8.69
N GLY A 188 2.91 -10.21 8.81
CA GLY A 188 2.21 -10.52 10.06
C GLY A 188 0.93 -9.70 10.18
N GLU A 189 0.61 -9.25 11.39
CA GLU A 189 -0.30 -8.12 11.62
C GLU A 189 0.58 -6.92 11.97
N PRO A 190 0.55 -5.78 11.24
CA PRO A 190 -0.34 -5.42 10.12
C PRO A 190 0.14 -5.89 8.73
N TYR A 191 -0.68 -5.66 7.68
CA TYR A 191 -0.13 -5.63 6.32
C TYR A 191 0.72 -4.37 6.14
N CYS A 192 1.83 -4.51 5.44
CA CYS A 192 2.89 -3.52 5.34
C CYS A 192 3.27 -3.28 3.88
N GLY A 193 3.76 -2.07 3.57
CA GLY A 193 4.51 -1.91 2.34
C GLY A 193 4.70 -0.48 1.88
N ARG A 194 4.77 -0.33 0.55
CA ARG A 194 5.12 0.92 -0.11
C ARG A 194 3.91 1.54 -0.80
N VAL A 195 3.93 2.87 -0.85
CA VAL A 195 3.03 3.68 -1.65
C VAL A 195 3.83 4.33 -2.77
N ARG A 196 3.28 4.33 -3.97
CA ARG A 196 3.77 5.06 -5.15
C ARG A 196 2.65 5.91 -5.72
N GLY A 197 2.96 6.77 -6.68
CA GLY A 197 2.01 7.66 -7.33
C GLY A 197 2.36 9.12 -7.05
N GLU A 198 1.35 9.98 -6.98
CA GLU A 198 1.51 11.44 -6.96
C GLU A 198 0.29 12.17 -6.37
N VAL A 199 0.56 13.28 -5.69
CA VAL A 199 -0.43 14.31 -5.36
C VAL A 199 -0.46 15.29 -6.53
N LEU A 200 -1.49 15.19 -7.37
CA LEU A 200 -1.66 15.93 -8.63
C LEU A 200 -1.96 17.42 -8.38
N ASP A 201 -2.76 17.73 -7.37
CA ASP A 201 -3.18 19.08 -6.97
C ASP A 201 -3.25 19.10 -5.43
N PRO A 202 -2.79 20.14 -4.72
CA PRO A 202 -2.26 21.42 -5.22
C PRO A 202 -0.76 21.45 -5.56
N ILE A 203 0.01 20.44 -5.15
CA ILE A 203 1.49 20.50 -5.08
C ILE A 203 2.24 19.81 -6.23
N ASN A 204 1.59 18.94 -7.02
CA ASN A 204 2.21 18.15 -8.09
C ASN A 204 3.51 17.45 -7.63
N SER A 205 3.38 16.61 -6.59
CA SER A 205 4.48 15.95 -5.89
C SER A 205 4.37 14.44 -5.96
N SER A 206 5.50 13.76 -6.22
CA SER A 206 5.55 12.29 -6.17
C SER A 206 5.38 11.77 -4.74
N LEU A 207 4.69 10.64 -4.61
CA LEU A 207 4.61 9.83 -3.39
C LEU A 207 5.70 8.75 -3.33
N GLU A 208 6.60 8.65 -4.31
CA GLU A 208 7.63 7.62 -4.34
C GLU A 208 8.55 7.68 -3.10
N GLY A 209 8.68 6.54 -2.42
CA GLY A 209 9.39 6.42 -1.15
C GLY A 209 8.48 6.36 0.07
N SER A 210 7.21 6.73 -0.07
CA SER A 210 6.20 6.65 1.00
C SER A 210 5.89 5.19 1.39
N THR A 211 5.41 5.01 2.60
CA THR A 211 5.09 3.71 3.22
C THR A 211 3.68 3.70 3.77
N HIS A 212 3.17 2.51 4.09
CA HIS A 212 1.90 2.36 4.78
C HIS A 212 1.89 1.16 5.71
N ALA A 213 0.92 1.16 6.60
CA ALA A 213 0.45 -0.02 7.32
C ALA A 213 -1.08 -0.10 7.27
N ILE A 214 -1.62 -1.32 7.19
CA ILE A 214 -3.06 -1.62 7.22
C ILE A 214 -3.30 -2.55 8.41
N THR A 215 -3.82 -1.99 9.50
CA THR A 215 -3.97 -2.67 10.80
C THR A 215 -5.44 -3.02 11.03
N LEU A 216 -5.73 -4.27 11.41
CA LEU A 216 -7.09 -4.66 11.81
C LEU A 216 -7.55 -3.85 13.02
N VAL A 217 -8.78 -3.30 13.00
CA VAL A 217 -9.36 -2.57 14.13
C VAL A 217 -10.69 -3.19 14.58
N PRO A 218 -11.04 -3.15 15.89
CA PRO A 218 -12.22 -3.84 16.42
C PRO A 218 -13.54 -3.22 15.92
N SER A 219 -13.55 -1.91 15.67
CA SER A 219 -14.64 -1.19 15.02
C SER A 219 -14.16 0.16 14.52
N VAL A 220 -14.99 0.87 13.74
CA VAL A 220 -14.70 2.25 13.31
C VAL A 220 -14.95 3.28 14.43
N ASP A 221 -15.74 2.91 15.44
CA ASP A 221 -16.04 3.76 16.60
C ASP A 221 -14.98 3.66 17.72
N ASP A 222 -14.04 2.71 17.62
CA ASP A 222 -13.01 2.39 18.62
C ASP A 222 -11.63 2.27 17.96
N LEU A 223 -11.17 3.36 17.36
CA LEU A 223 -9.88 3.42 16.67
C LEU A 223 -8.72 3.56 17.67
N PRO A 224 -7.64 2.77 17.53
CA PRO A 224 -6.53 2.81 18.47
C PRO A 224 -5.81 4.16 18.40
N ALA A 225 -5.59 4.80 19.57
CA ALA A 225 -4.89 6.08 19.65
C ALA A 225 -3.45 5.99 19.12
N ASN A 226 -2.78 4.87 19.41
CA ASN A 226 -1.45 4.54 18.93
C ASN A 226 -1.52 3.45 17.86
N PHE A 227 -0.96 3.71 16.68
CA PHE A 227 -0.96 2.80 15.53
C PHE A 227 0.35 2.93 14.75
N LEU A 228 0.68 1.93 13.92
CA LEU A 228 1.82 1.99 13.02
C LEU A 228 1.44 2.81 11.78
N SER A 229 2.23 3.83 11.44
CA SER A 229 2.10 4.59 10.19
C SER A 229 2.97 4.03 9.05
N ALA A 230 4.04 3.32 9.42
CA ALA A 230 4.99 2.69 8.52
C ALA A 230 5.55 1.42 9.16
N CYS A 231 5.94 0.46 8.34
CA CYS A 231 6.67 -0.74 8.77
C CYS A 231 8.19 -0.56 8.56
N PRO A 232 9.04 -1.22 9.38
CA PRO A 232 10.49 -0.98 9.46
C PRO A 232 11.33 -1.46 8.26
#